data_AF-A0A2N2MVW4-F1
#
_entry.id   AF-A0A2N2MVW4-F1
#
_cell.length_a   1.000
_cell.length_b   1.000
_cell.length_c   1.000
_cell.angle_alpha   90.00
_cell.angle_beta   90.00
_cell.angle_gamma   90.00
#
_symmetry.space_group_name_H-M   'P 1'
#
loop_
_entity.id
_entity.type
_entity.pdbx_description
1 polymer ?
#
loop_
_entity_poly.entity_id
_entity_poly.type
_entity_poly.pdbx_seq_one_letter_code
_entity_poly.pdbx_strand_id
1 'polypeptide(L)'
;MLILIPIILLLLLAGGINLLAGRYKLSLGSTWLIAAASVLIVWISMIIFRVALPGGASITNWSPQGIGTDTLVFKLSERTWIFAFLITSLLVGVIFTDTVRFGQSNNLVTWSGSMILTAVGLLSIYSQTFLAIIITWTIIDLVEFGILIKVTVQPKVHSAVVLEFITRVIGTVLVMAALIFSNIHTALVESAEYSRGVYLLILLGATLRLGVFPLHVPLTSSLPIRRSLGTILRLVSPISVIAFLSQIQPQQQYQTLTNFLFSVALIVAFYGAVKWISAKNELSGRPFWMLSFSGLILIHFLLGQVEGAISLSIIMLTAGGFIFLFSYSSRVNQGLALFLSLALIGLPFTPASSIWRSVGQPQNWVSFAIVIITISLLFLGFIKHIFRERDQTSPKESWMQFFYTVGLILLSISPWITLIWRFPIIRSEVNWIAPITCLTIIAIMVVLFRRKIWDWLIQKQAVQRLFIPFKLVGKILNVFFQFEWFFTFLRFLFDLFSKPLKFFVNLLEGDGGLLWAFVFLALISSILIGDILP
;
A
#
# COMPACT_ATOMS: atom_id res chain seq x y z
N MET A 1 -5.71 -1.32 26.94
CA MET A 1 -5.88 0.07 26.43
C MET A 1 -4.58 0.73 25.99
N LEU A 2 -3.44 0.49 26.64
CA LEU A 2 -2.13 1.10 26.29
C LEU A 2 -1.74 0.94 24.80
N ILE A 3 -2.14 -0.17 24.16
CA ILE A 3 -1.89 -0.42 22.75
C ILE A 3 -2.41 0.70 21.81
N LEU A 4 -3.43 1.46 22.20
CA LEU A 4 -4.00 2.54 21.40
C LEU A 4 -3.23 3.86 21.50
N ILE A 5 -2.25 3.98 22.41
CA ILE A 5 -1.49 5.22 22.63
C ILE A 5 -0.87 5.77 21.34
N PRO A 6 -0.13 4.99 20.52
CA PRO A 6 0.44 5.50 19.26
C PRO A 6 -0.61 6.08 18.30
N ILE A 7 -1.80 5.46 18.26
CA ILE A 7 -2.91 5.85 17.38
C ILE A 7 -3.53 7.16 17.89
N ILE A 8 -3.88 7.22 19.16
CA ILE A 8 -4.48 8.41 19.78
C ILE A 8 -3.52 9.59 19.71
N LEU A 9 -2.23 9.36 19.98
CA LEU A 9 -1.21 10.39 19.91
C LEU A 9 -1.12 10.96 18.48
N LEU A 10 -1.03 10.12 17.45
CA LEU A 10 -1.03 10.59 16.05
C LEU A 10 -2.28 11.40 15.67
N LEU A 11 -3.47 10.98 16.12
CA LEU A 11 -4.73 11.70 15.84
C LEU A 11 -4.78 13.06 16.55
N LEU A 12 -4.42 13.10 17.84
CA LEU A 12 -4.36 14.34 18.62
C LEU A 12 -3.36 15.32 18.02
N LEU A 13 -2.21 14.83 17.56
CA LEU A 13 -1.17 15.66 16.94
C LEU A 13 -1.59 16.19 15.57
N ALA A 14 -2.25 15.37 14.75
CA ALA A 14 -2.79 15.80 13.47
C ALA A 14 -3.82 16.92 13.66
N GLY A 15 -4.69 16.82 14.67
CA GLY A 15 -5.62 17.89 15.06
C GLY A 15 -4.90 19.11 15.64
N GLY A 16 -3.97 18.88 16.55
CA GLY A 16 -3.19 19.91 17.25
C GLY A 16 -2.39 20.79 16.30
N ILE A 17 -1.72 20.21 15.30
CA ILE A 17 -0.98 20.97 14.27
C ILE A 17 -1.91 21.90 13.49
N ASN A 18 -3.10 21.41 13.09
CA ASN A 18 -4.08 22.24 12.37
C ASN A 18 -4.63 23.38 13.25
N LEU A 19 -4.91 23.10 14.53
CA LEU A 19 -5.38 24.11 15.48
C LEU A 19 -4.30 25.16 15.81
N LEU A 20 -3.05 24.72 16.03
CA LEU A 20 -1.93 25.59 16.34
C LEU A 20 -1.57 26.49 15.16
N ALA A 21 -1.52 25.93 13.94
CA ALA A 21 -1.26 26.71 12.73
C ALA A 21 -2.41 27.70 12.43
N GLY A 22 -3.66 27.28 12.61
CA GLY A 22 -4.84 28.11 12.30
C GLY A 22 -5.11 29.21 13.34
N ARG A 23 -5.06 28.89 14.63
CA ARG A 23 -5.42 29.84 15.71
C ARG A 23 -4.24 30.69 16.18
N TYR A 24 -3.05 30.10 16.31
CA TYR A 24 -1.88 30.77 16.88
C TYR A 24 -0.90 31.30 15.83
N LYS A 25 -1.21 31.14 14.53
CA LYS A 25 -0.39 31.62 13.39
C LYS A 25 1.09 31.29 13.53
N LEU A 26 1.40 30.09 14.05
CA LEU A 26 2.79 29.64 14.18
C LEU A 26 3.49 29.61 12.84
N SER A 27 4.80 29.88 12.85
CA SER A 27 5.62 29.72 11.64
C SER A 27 5.58 28.27 11.14
N LEU A 28 5.74 28.10 9.83
CA LEU A 28 5.75 26.77 9.21
C LEU A 28 6.88 25.89 9.78
N GLY A 29 8.04 26.48 10.10
CA GLY A 29 9.17 25.79 10.72
C GLY A 29 8.87 25.31 12.13
N SER A 30 8.27 26.16 12.98
CA SER A 30 7.88 25.78 14.35
C SER A 30 6.83 24.66 14.33
N THR A 31 5.85 24.76 13.44
CA THR A 31 4.80 23.75 13.28
C THR A 31 5.37 22.41 12.83
N TRP A 32 6.32 22.43 11.88
CA TRP A 32 7.04 21.24 11.47
C TRP A 32 7.86 20.62 12.60
N LEU A 33 8.54 21.43 13.41
CA LEU A 33 9.37 20.92 14.50
C LEU A 33 8.53 20.18 15.54
N ILE A 34 7.35 20.71 15.86
CA ILE A 34 6.36 20.01 16.69
C ILE A 34 5.97 18.69 16.02
N ALA A 35 5.63 18.70 14.73
CA ALA A 35 5.28 17.49 13.99
C ALA A 35 6.41 16.43 14.01
N ALA A 36 7.65 16.84 13.78
CA ALA A 36 8.82 15.98 13.74
C ALA A 36 9.10 15.35 15.12
N ALA A 37 9.13 16.15 16.19
CA ALA A 37 9.30 15.66 17.55
C ALA A 37 8.19 14.67 17.93
N SER A 38 6.97 14.97 17.53
CA SER A 38 5.80 14.17 17.86
C SER A 38 5.80 12.81 17.18
N VAL A 39 6.15 12.74 15.90
CA VAL A 39 6.26 11.46 15.18
C VAL A 39 7.46 10.66 15.70
N LEU A 40 8.54 11.30 16.14
CA LEU A 40 9.66 10.59 16.80
C LEU A 40 9.22 9.94 18.12
N ILE A 41 8.38 10.60 18.92
CA ILE A 41 7.83 10.02 20.15
C ILE A 41 7.00 8.76 19.81
N VAL A 42 6.18 8.81 18.76
CA VAL A 42 5.44 7.62 18.28
C VAL A 42 6.41 6.51 17.88
N TRP A 43 7.44 6.85 17.11
CA TRP A 43 8.43 5.90 16.63
C TRP A 43 9.20 5.21 17.78
N ILE A 44 9.61 5.96 18.80
CA ILE A 44 10.25 5.42 20.01
C ILE A 44 9.26 4.55 20.79
N SER A 45 8.00 4.97 20.94
CA SER A 45 6.99 4.17 21.63
C SER A 45 6.74 2.83 20.95
N MET A 46 6.84 2.74 19.61
CA MET A 46 6.78 1.46 18.90
C MET A 46 7.94 0.52 19.27
N ILE A 47 9.15 1.03 19.53
CA ILE A 47 10.28 0.22 20.01
C ILE A 47 9.99 -0.28 21.43
N ILE A 48 9.50 0.59 22.32
CA ILE A 48 9.12 0.21 23.69
C ILE A 48 8.03 -0.87 23.65
N PHE A 49 7.05 -0.74 22.75
CA PHE A 49 5.95 -1.70 22.59
C PHE A 49 6.43 -3.05 22.08
N ARG A 50 7.57 -3.14 21.36
CA ARG A 50 8.17 -4.43 21.01
C ARG A 50 8.68 -5.18 22.23
N VAL A 51 9.28 -4.44 23.17
CA VAL A 51 9.89 -5.03 24.37
C VAL A 51 8.80 -5.42 25.36
N ALA A 52 7.80 -4.55 25.55
CA ALA A 52 6.74 -4.77 26.53
C ALA A 52 5.57 -5.61 26.02
N LEU A 53 5.32 -5.66 24.69
CA LEU A 53 4.14 -6.28 24.04
C LEU A 53 2.85 -6.05 24.84
N PRO A 54 2.32 -4.80 24.87
CA PRO A 54 1.20 -4.45 25.72
C PRO A 54 -0.02 -5.32 25.41
N GLY A 55 -0.78 -5.65 26.46
CA GLY A 55 -2.02 -6.41 26.34
C GLY A 55 -3.00 -5.81 25.32
N GLY A 56 -3.73 -6.70 24.63
CA GLY A 56 -4.73 -6.32 23.64
C GLY A 56 -5.86 -5.49 24.24
N ALA A 57 -6.59 -4.78 23.37
CA ALA A 57 -7.85 -4.15 23.68
C ALA A 57 -8.98 -4.93 23.00
N SER A 58 -9.94 -5.41 23.78
CA SER A 58 -11.16 -6.03 23.29
C SER A 58 -12.35 -5.13 23.58
N ILE A 59 -13.17 -4.86 22.57
CA ILE A 59 -14.44 -4.16 22.70
C ILE A 59 -15.54 -5.21 22.54
N THR A 60 -16.18 -5.54 23.65
CA THR A 60 -17.38 -6.40 23.72
C THR A 60 -18.63 -5.55 23.60
N ASN A 61 -19.73 -6.11 23.08
CA ASN A 61 -21.03 -5.41 22.93
C ASN A 61 -20.95 -4.14 22.09
N TRP A 62 -20.19 -4.17 21.00
CA TRP A 62 -20.08 -3.03 20.08
C TRP A 62 -21.39 -2.78 19.30
N SER A 63 -22.27 -3.78 19.18
CA SER A 63 -23.55 -3.64 18.50
C SER A 63 -24.60 -3.00 19.43
N PRO A 64 -25.28 -1.92 19.00
CA PRO A 64 -26.26 -1.22 19.85
C PRO A 64 -27.42 -2.10 20.34
N GLN A 65 -27.75 -3.15 19.57
CA GLN A 65 -28.86 -4.05 19.87
C GLN A 65 -28.42 -5.30 20.65
N GLY A 66 -27.11 -5.51 20.87
CA GLY A 66 -26.59 -6.70 21.56
C GLY A 66 -26.82 -8.04 20.83
N ILE A 67 -27.27 -8.02 19.57
CA ILE A 67 -27.66 -9.21 18.78
C ILE A 67 -26.42 -9.91 18.18
N GLY A 68 -25.31 -10.00 18.91
CA GLY A 68 -24.13 -10.69 18.40
C GLY A 68 -23.04 -10.87 19.43
N THR A 69 -22.42 -12.05 19.41
CA THR A 69 -21.22 -12.36 20.22
C THR A 69 -19.92 -11.84 19.59
N ASP A 70 -20.02 -11.10 18.48
CA ASP A 70 -18.87 -10.56 17.78
C ASP A 70 -18.12 -9.55 18.64
N THR A 71 -16.81 -9.72 18.74
CA THR A 71 -15.93 -8.82 19.48
C THR A 71 -14.94 -8.14 18.55
N LEU A 72 -14.61 -6.89 18.87
CA LEU A 72 -13.52 -6.18 18.19
C LEU A 72 -12.25 -6.37 19.01
N VAL A 73 -11.28 -7.09 18.46
CA VAL A 73 -10.01 -7.36 19.15
C VAL A 73 -8.88 -6.65 18.43
N PHE A 74 -8.17 -5.80 19.17
CA PHE A 74 -6.96 -5.11 18.73
C PHE A 74 -5.77 -5.57 19.56
N LYS A 75 -4.79 -6.23 18.95
CA LYS A 75 -3.61 -6.73 19.63
C LYS A 75 -2.39 -6.70 18.72
N LEU A 76 -1.25 -6.37 19.32
CA LEU A 76 0.03 -6.28 18.66
C LEU A 76 0.77 -7.61 18.86
N SER A 77 0.97 -8.34 17.77
CA SER A 77 1.76 -9.56 17.75
C SER A 77 3.19 -9.25 17.31
N GLU A 78 4.09 -10.21 17.47
CA GLU A 78 5.47 -10.06 16.98
C GLU A 78 5.55 -9.84 15.47
N ARG A 79 4.65 -10.45 14.70
CA ARG A 79 4.56 -10.28 13.24
C ARG A 79 3.95 -8.92 12.89
N THR A 80 2.79 -8.60 13.47
CA THR A 80 2.09 -7.34 13.16
C THR A 80 2.85 -6.11 13.63
N TRP A 81 3.68 -6.23 14.67
CA TRP A 81 4.59 -5.16 15.10
C TRP A 81 5.54 -4.69 13.99
N ILE A 82 6.04 -5.61 13.16
CA ILE A 82 6.99 -5.26 12.09
C ILE A 82 6.32 -4.26 11.14
N PHE A 83 5.10 -4.55 10.70
CA PHE A 83 4.34 -3.65 9.81
C PHE A 83 4.06 -2.31 10.47
N ALA A 84 3.67 -2.32 11.76
CA ALA A 84 3.38 -1.11 12.53
C ALA A 84 4.62 -0.22 12.73
N PHE A 85 5.77 -0.83 13.01
CA PHE A 85 7.03 -0.10 13.17
C PHE A 85 7.51 0.50 11.84
N LEU A 86 7.40 -0.25 10.74
CA LEU A 86 7.84 0.23 9.43
C LEU A 86 6.95 1.35 8.88
N ILE A 87 5.62 1.26 9.02
CA ILE A 87 4.73 2.34 8.56
C ILE A 87 4.96 3.63 9.37
N THR A 88 5.27 3.50 10.66
CA THR A 88 5.69 4.63 11.51
C THR A 88 7.06 5.17 11.09
N SER A 89 8.00 4.30 10.74
CA SER A 89 9.32 4.70 10.21
C SER A 89 9.19 5.46 8.88
N LEU A 90 8.25 5.04 8.02
CA LEU A 90 7.91 5.76 6.80
C LEU A 90 7.32 7.14 7.12
N LEU A 91 6.46 7.26 8.12
CA LEU A 91 5.92 8.55 8.57
C LEU A 91 7.03 9.49 9.05
N VAL A 92 7.99 9.00 9.85
CA VAL A 92 9.19 9.76 10.23
C VAL A 92 9.92 10.24 8.98
N GLY A 93 10.22 9.32 8.05
CA GLY A 93 10.88 9.64 6.79
C GLY A 93 10.13 10.70 5.99
N VAL A 94 8.80 10.62 5.92
CA VAL A 94 7.95 11.60 5.23
C VAL A 94 8.06 12.98 5.84
N ILE A 95 7.88 13.12 7.16
CA ILE A 95 7.92 14.42 7.84
C ILE A 95 9.32 15.05 7.77
N PHE A 96 10.37 14.24 7.97
CA PHE A 96 11.76 14.74 7.97
C PHE A 96 12.22 15.14 6.57
N THR A 97 11.86 14.38 5.54
CA THR A 97 12.23 14.70 4.15
C THR A 97 11.41 15.84 3.54
N ASP A 98 10.33 16.28 4.18
CA ASP A 98 9.54 17.41 3.70
C ASP A 98 10.22 18.76 3.92
N THR A 99 11.25 18.83 4.77
CA THR A 99 12.05 20.04 5.07
C THR A 99 12.60 20.73 3.82
N VAL A 100 13.15 19.96 2.88
CA VAL A 100 13.67 20.50 1.60
C VAL A 100 12.56 20.96 0.64
N ARG A 101 11.28 20.73 0.97
CA ARG A 101 10.09 21.08 0.16
C ARG A 101 9.23 22.15 0.80
N PHE A 102 9.73 22.84 1.83
CA PHE A 102 9.01 23.93 2.48
C PHE A 102 8.55 25.00 1.49
N GLY A 103 7.29 25.44 1.64
CA GLY A 103 6.67 26.46 0.80
C GLY A 103 6.25 26.00 -0.60
N GLN A 104 6.53 24.75 -1.01
CA GLN A 104 6.19 24.26 -2.35
C GLN A 104 4.77 23.64 -2.45
N SER A 105 4.11 23.39 -1.32
CA SER A 105 2.76 22.80 -1.28
C SER A 105 2.02 23.10 0.03
N ASN A 106 0.77 22.63 0.15
CA ASN A 106 0.01 22.71 1.39
C ASN A 106 0.54 21.71 2.42
N ASN A 107 1.66 22.08 3.06
CA ASN A 107 2.43 21.21 3.95
C ASN A 107 1.64 20.77 5.20
N LEU A 108 0.69 21.58 5.67
CA LEU A 108 -0.15 21.20 6.82
C LEU A 108 -1.08 20.02 6.49
N VAL A 109 -1.65 20.01 5.29
CA VAL A 109 -2.49 18.90 4.82
C VAL A 109 -1.65 17.65 4.58
N THR A 110 -0.42 17.78 4.07
CA THR A 110 0.45 16.61 3.88
C THR A 110 0.86 15.99 5.21
N TRP A 111 1.23 16.79 6.22
CA TRP A 111 1.62 16.27 7.54
C TRP A 111 0.44 15.67 8.29
N SER A 112 -0.66 16.42 8.44
CA SER A 112 -1.85 15.93 9.16
C SER A 112 -2.48 14.74 8.46
N GLY A 113 -2.60 14.76 7.13
CA GLY A 113 -3.10 13.62 6.35
C GLY A 113 -2.21 12.39 6.50
N SER A 114 -0.89 12.55 6.50
CA SER A 114 0.07 11.45 6.71
C SER A 114 -0.06 10.83 8.10
N MET A 115 -0.24 11.67 9.14
CA MET A 115 -0.44 11.21 10.52
C MET A 115 -1.76 10.47 10.68
N ILE A 116 -2.88 10.99 10.16
CA ILE A 116 -4.20 10.35 10.22
C ILE A 116 -4.17 9.01 9.48
N LEU A 117 -3.63 8.96 8.27
CA LEU A 117 -3.51 7.71 7.51
C LEU A 117 -2.66 6.67 8.23
N THR A 118 -1.56 7.09 8.84
CA THR A 118 -0.73 6.18 9.64
C THR A 118 -1.47 5.69 10.88
N ALA A 119 -2.23 6.55 11.56
CA ALA A 119 -3.02 6.18 12.73
C ALA A 119 -4.08 5.12 12.40
N VAL A 120 -4.85 5.33 11.33
CA VAL A 120 -5.86 4.36 10.87
C VAL A 120 -5.18 3.09 10.31
N GLY A 121 -4.04 3.23 9.63
CA GLY A 121 -3.21 2.10 9.20
C GLY A 121 -2.76 1.22 10.38
N LEU A 122 -2.28 1.83 11.46
CA LEU A 122 -1.92 1.12 12.71
C LEU A 122 -3.12 0.41 13.32
N LEU A 123 -4.29 1.07 13.36
CA LEU A 123 -5.53 0.45 13.85
C LEU A 123 -5.89 -0.82 13.07
N SER A 124 -5.72 -0.78 11.74
CA SER A 124 -5.94 -1.95 10.89
C SER A 124 -4.89 -3.05 11.10
N ILE A 125 -3.62 -2.69 11.25
CA ILE A 125 -2.54 -3.66 11.55
C ILE A 125 -2.75 -4.36 12.89
N TYR A 126 -3.38 -3.68 13.86
CA TYR A 126 -3.67 -4.24 15.18
C TYR A 126 -4.91 -5.14 15.19
N SER A 127 -5.74 -5.08 14.16
CA SER A 127 -7.02 -5.81 14.12
C SER A 127 -6.79 -7.32 14.03
N GLN A 128 -7.40 -8.06 14.95
CA GLN A 128 -7.31 -9.52 15.06
C GLN A 128 -8.64 -10.24 14.86
N THR A 129 -9.72 -9.54 14.49
CA THR A 129 -11.00 -10.16 14.09
C THR A 129 -11.36 -9.70 12.70
N PHE A 130 -12.05 -10.55 11.91
CA PHE A 130 -12.52 -10.18 10.56
C PHE A 130 -13.33 -8.88 10.60
N LEU A 131 -14.22 -8.75 11.59
CA LEU A 131 -15.02 -7.55 11.76
C LEU A 131 -14.18 -6.30 12.03
N ALA A 132 -13.18 -6.37 12.92
CA ALA A 132 -12.27 -5.25 13.17
C ALA A 132 -11.50 -4.86 11.89
N ILE A 133 -11.10 -5.84 11.09
CA ILE A 133 -10.42 -5.60 9.81
C ILE A 133 -11.35 -4.92 8.80
N ILE A 134 -12.58 -5.40 8.66
CA ILE A 134 -13.59 -4.81 7.76
C ILE A 134 -13.87 -3.36 8.14
N ILE A 135 -14.09 -3.08 9.43
CA ILE A 135 -14.34 -1.72 9.93
C ILE A 135 -13.13 -0.84 9.68
N THR A 136 -11.93 -1.28 10.07
CA THR A 136 -10.71 -0.46 9.91
C THR A 136 -10.35 -0.22 8.45
N TRP A 137 -10.52 -1.21 7.57
CA TRP A 137 -10.37 -1.04 6.12
C TRP A 137 -11.34 -0.03 5.55
N THR A 138 -12.60 -0.06 6.00
CA THR A 138 -13.59 0.95 5.61
C THR A 138 -13.16 2.35 6.07
N ILE A 139 -12.63 2.49 7.29
CA ILE A 139 -12.10 3.77 7.78
C ILE A 139 -10.90 4.23 6.92
N ILE A 140 -9.97 3.33 6.58
CA ILE A 140 -8.83 3.65 5.69
C ILE A 140 -9.36 4.21 4.37
N ASP A 141 -10.33 3.53 3.74
CA ASP A 141 -10.84 3.92 2.43
C ASP A 141 -11.55 5.29 2.48
N LEU A 142 -12.34 5.55 3.52
CA LEU A 142 -13.02 6.83 3.71
C LEU A 142 -12.04 7.99 3.94
N VAL A 143 -11.04 7.77 4.80
CA VAL A 143 -10.01 8.77 5.09
C VAL A 143 -9.17 9.06 3.85
N GLU A 144 -8.75 8.02 3.13
CA GLU A 144 -7.98 8.15 1.90
C GLU A 144 -8.78 8.88 0.82
N PHE A 145 -10.04 8.50 0.61
CA PHE A 145 -10.92 9.16 -0.33
C PHE A 145 -11.10 10.65 0.00
N GLY A 146 -11.35 10.97 1.27
CA GLY A 146 -11.49 12.36 1.72
C GLY A 146 -10.22 13.19 1.52
N ILE A 147 -9.04 12.61 1.82
CA ILE A 147 -7.75 13.25 1.57
C ILE A 147 -7.51 13.46 0.08
N LEU A 148 -7.77 12.45 -0.76
CA LEU A 148 -7.55 12.50 -2.20
C LEU A 148 -8.46 13.52 -2.88
N ILE A 149 -9.74 13.62 -2.48
CA ILE A 149 -10.65 14.66 -2.99
C ILE A 149 -10.14 16.05 -2.63
N LYS A 150 -9.70 16.26 -1.38
CA LYS A 150 -9.22 17.57 -0.93
C LYS A 150 -7.95 18.02 -1.65
N VAL A 151 -7.08 17.07 -2.00
CA VAL A 151 -5.77 17.33 -2.62
C VAL A 151 -5.86 17.40 -4.15
N THR A 152 -6.85 16.74 -4.75
CA THR A 152 -7.01 16.66 -6.20
C THR A 152 -7.88 17.80 -6.70
N VAL A 153 -7.37 18.54 -7.69
CA VAL A 153 -8.09 19.65 -8.34
C VAL A 153 -8.58 19.28 -9.75
N GLN A 154 -8.04 18.22 -10.36
CA GLN A 154 -8.29 17.89 -11.77
C GLN A 154 -9.41 16.84 -11.95
N PRO A 155 -10.42 17.09 -12.81
CA PRO A 155 -11.57 16.20 -13.02
C PRO A 155 -11.18 14.78 -13.47
N LYS A 156 -10.15 14.65 -14.32
CA LYS A 156 -9.66 13.32 -14.76
C LYS A 156 -9.10 12.49 -13.60
N VAL A 157 -8.46 13.13 -12.62
CA VAL A 157 -7.88 12.44 -11.45
C VAL A 157 -9.00 12.02 -10.48
N HIS A 158 -10.08 12.79 -10.35
CA HIS A 158 -11.24 12.39 -9.53
C HIS A 158 -11.85 11.06 -9.99
N SER A 159 -11.98 10.82 -11.31
CA SER A 159 -12.51 9.55 -11.81
C SER A 159 -11.67 8.33 -11.41
N ALA A 160 -10.35 8.50 -11.34
CA ALA A 160 -9.45 7.43 -10.92
C ALA A 160 -9.46 7.20 -9.40
N VAL A 161 -9.63 8.25 -8.62
CA VAL A 161 -9.79 8.17 -7.16
C VAL A 161 -11.06 7.40 -6.80
N VAL A 162 -12.19 7.72 -7.45
CA VAL A 162 -13.47 7.01 -7.24
C VAL A 162 -13.34 5.54 -7.60
N LEU A 163 -12.65 5.24 -8.68
CA LEU A 163 -12.43 3.88 -9.15
C LEU A 163 -11.55 3.06 -8.19
N GLU A 164 -10.43 3.63 -7.73
CA GLU A 164 -9.59 3.00 -6.71
C GLU A 164 -10.40 2.72 -5.43
N PHE A 165 -11.22 3.69 -5.01
CA PHE A 165 -12.14 3.52 -3.88
C PHE A 165 -13.12 2.36 -4.11
N ILE A 166 -13.81 2.30 -5.26
CA ILE A 166 -14.75 1.21 -5.59
C ILE A 166 -14.05 -0.15 -5.56
N THR A 167 -12.85 -0.28 -6.15
CA THR A 167 -12.11 -1.55 -6.15
C THR A 167 -11.78 -2.03 -4.75
N ARG A 168 -11.44 -1.11 -3.84
CA ARG A 168 -11.14 -1.41 -2.43
C ARG A 168 -12.40 -1.78 -1.65
N VAL A 169 -13.51 -1.09 -1.90
CA VAL A 169 -14.82 -1.42 -1.32
C VAL A 169 -15.26 -2.81 -1.74
N ILE A 170 -15.12 -3.18 -3.02
CA ILE A 170 -15.39 -4.55 -3.49
C ILE A 170 -14.51 -5.55 -2.72
N GLY A 171 -13.23 -5.24 -2.52
CA GLY A 171 -12.34 -6.08 -1.72
C GLY A 171 -12.81 -6.28 -0.29
N THR A 172 -13.27 -5.22 0.38
CA THR A 172 -13.85 -5.30 1.74
C THR A 172 -15.14 -6.11 1.77
N VAL A 173 -16.01 -5.95 0.77
CA VAL A 173 -17.26 -6.71 0.65
C VAL A 173 -16.99 -8.20 0.45
N LEU A 174 -15.95 -8.58 -0.32
CA LEU A 174 -15.56 -9.99 -0.47
C LEU A 174 -15.08 -10.60 0.85
N VAL A 175 -14.31 -9.85 1.65
CA VAL A 175 -13.90 -10.31 2.99
C VAL A 175 -15.08 -10.34 3.97
N MET A 176 -16.04 -9.42 3.84
CA MET A 176 -17.30 -9.47 4.59
C MET A 176 -18.12 -10.71 4.22
N ALA A 177 -18.23 -11.04 2.94
CA ALA A 177 -18.86 -12.28 2.50
C ALA A 177 -18.13 -13.51 3.07
N ALA A 178 -16.79 -13.48 3.09
CA ALA A 178 -16.00 -14.55 3.71
C ALA A 178 -16.32 -14.72 5.20
N LEU A 179 -16.46 -13.62 5.96
CA LEU A 179 -16.89 -13.65 7.36
C LEU A 179 -18.25 -14.34 7.50
N ILE A 180 -19.26 -13.90 6.74
CA ILE A 180 -20.62 -14.46 6.77
C ILE A 180 -20.62 -15.95 6.45
N PHE A 181 -19.91 -16.39 5.40
CA PHE A 181 -19.87 -17.79 5.01
C PHE A 181 -18.96 -18.66 5.88
N SER A 182 -18.05 -18.07 6.65
CA SER A 182 -17.16 -18.81 7.55
C SER A 182 -17.83 -19.23 8.86
N ASN A 183 -18.89 -18.52 9.28
CA ASN A 183 -19.48 -18.65 10.62
C ASN A 183 -18.48 -18.50 11.79
N ILE A 184 -17.32 -17.86 11.56
CA ILE A 184 -16.30 -17.62 12.59
C ILE A 184 -16.50 -16.22 13.17
N HIS A 185 -16.93 -16.18 14.44
CA HIS A 185 -17.24 -14.94 15.17
C HIS A 185 -16.14 -14.51 16.17
N THR A 186 -15.05 -15.27 16.22
CA THR A 186 -13.95 -15.11 17.19
C THR A 186 -12.71 -14.47 16.55
N ALA A 187 -11.68 -14.24 17.37
CA ALA A 187 -10.38 -13.78 16.88
C ALA A 187 -9.81 -14.73 15.82
N LEU A 188 -9.08 -14.18 14.85
CA LEU A 188 -8.34 -14.91 13.85
C LEU A 188 -7.38 -15.87 14.55
N VAL A 189 -7.58 -17.17 14.32
CA VAL A 189 -6.72 -18.22 14.85
C VAL A 189 -5.86 -18.76 13.70
N GLU A 190 -4.56 -18.90 13.97
CA GLU A 190 -3.59 -19.40 12.99
C GLU A 190 -3.80 -20.87 12.59
N SER A 191 -4.70 -21.59 13.27
CA SER A 191 -5.07 -22.96 12.98
C SER A 191 -6.47 -23.07 12.37
N ALA A 192 -7.09 -21.96 11.99
CA ALA A 192 -8.42 -21.97 11.40
C ALA A 192 -8.37 -22.56 9.99
N GLU A 193 -9.14 -23.62 9.77
CA GLU A 193 -9.38 -24.16 8.44
C GLU A 193 -10.57 -23.46 7.81
N TYR A 194 -10.38 -23.01 6.57
CA TYR A 194 -11.42 -22.33 5.80
C TYR A 194 -11.86 -23.21 4.64
N SER A 195 -13.15 -23.23 4.34
CA SER A 195 -13.65 -23.87 3.12
C SER A 195 -13.04 -23.23 1.87
N ARG A 196 -12.95 -23.99 0.78
CA ARG A 196 -12.37 -23.52 -0.49
C ARG A 196 -12.96 -22.20 -0.98
N GLY A 197 -14.28 -22.02 -0.84
CA GLY A 197 -14.98 -20.80 -1.25
C GLY A 197 -14.60 -19.60 -0.37
N VAL A 198 -14.59 -19.79 0.95
CA VAL A 198 -14.21 -18.74 1.91
C VAL A 198 -12.75 -18.32 1.71
N TYR A 199 -11.84 -19.28 1.53
CA TYR A 199 -10.42 -18.99 1.27
C TYR A 199 -10.22 -18.18 -0.02
N LEU A 200 -10.96 -18.53 -1.09
CA LEU A 200 -10.94 -17.77 -2.34
C LEU A 200 -11.45 -16.34 -2.16
N LEU A 201 -12.54 -16.14 -1.40
CA LEU A 201 -13.07 -14.81 -1.10
C LEU A 201 -12.08 -13.95 -0.30
N ILE A 202 -11.41 -14.53 0.70
CA ILE A 202 -10.36 -13.86 1.48
C ILE A 202 -9.22 -13.41 0.56
N LEU A 203 -8.72 -14.30 -0.29
CA LEU A 203 -7.62 -13.98 -1.20
C LEU A 203 -8.01 -12.93 -2.23
N LEU A 204 -9.18 -13.06 -2.88
CA LEU A 204 -9.64 -12.06 -3.84
C LEU A 204 -9.87 -10.70 -3.17
N GLY A 205 -10.50 -10.69 -1.99
CA GLY A 205 -10.70 -9.47 -1.22
C GLY A 205 -9.39 -8.77 -0.83
N ALA A 206 -8.42 -9.54 -0.34
CA ALA A 206 -7.08 -9.06 -0.01
C ALA A 206 -6.35 -8.53 -1.26
N THR A 207 -6.34 -9.28 -2.36
CA THR A 207 -5.61 -8.89 -3.58
C THR A 207 -6.12 -7.60 -4.22
N LEU A 208 -7.44 -7.37 -4.23
CA LEU A 208 -8.01 -6.10 -4.70
C LEU A 208 -7.56 -4.90 -3.87
N ARG A 209 -7.22 -5.11 -2.59
CA ARG A 209 -6.77 -4.06 -1.66
C ARG A 209 -5.25 -3.87 -1.59
N LEU A 210 -4.46 -4.68 -2.29
CA LEU A 210 -3.00 -4.51 -2.37
C LEU A 210 -2.57 -3.27 -3.17
N GLY A 211 -3.50 -2.37 -3.54
CA GLY A 211 -3.19 -1.04 -4.06
C GLY A 211 -2.65 -1.04 -5.49
N VAL A 212 -2.98 -2.09 -6.25
CA VAL A 212 -2.47 -2.33 -7.60
C VAL A 212 -3.34 -1.67 -8.68
N PHE A 213 -4.65 -1.54 -8.45
CA PHE A 213 -5.58 -1.02 -9.44
C PHE A 213 -6.09 0.37 -9.05
N PRO A 214 -6.07 1.37 -9.96
CA PRO A 214 -5.57 1.39 -11.34
C PRO A 214 -4.05 1.68 -11.47
N LEU A 215 -3.35 0.94 -12.34
CA LEU A 215 -1.87 1.01 -12.47
C LEU A 215 -1.29 2.32 -13.05
N HIS A 216 -2.11 3.21 -13.65
CA HIS A 216 -1.60 4.25 -14.55
C HIS A 216 -1.96 5.71 -14.17
N VAL A 217 -2.69 5.94 -13.09
CA VAL A 217 -3.14 7.31 -12.78
C VAL A 217 -2.26 7.98 -11.72
N PRO A 218 -1.64 9.12 -12.01
CA PRO A 218 -1.01 9.92 -10.98
C PRO A 218 -2.08 10.54 -10.08
N LEU A 219 -2.16 10.07 -8.83
CA LEU A 219 -3.24 10.39 -7.88
C LEU A 219 -3.25 11.84 -7.37
N THR A 220 -2.17 12.59 -7.56
CA THR A 220 -2.09 14.02 -7.20
C THR A 220 -1.40 14.77 -8.32
N SER A 221 -1.56 16.09 -8.47
CA SER A 221 -0.95 16.85 -9.58
C SER A 221 0.46 17.36 -9.26
N SER A 222 0.73 17.76 -8.01
CA SER A 222 1.99 18.37 -7.58
C SER A 222 3.03 17.36 -7.09
N LEU A 223 4.27 17.50 -7.57
CA LEU A 223 5.38 16.61 -7.24
C LEU A 223 5.70 16.49 -5.73
N PRO A 224 5.66 17.57 -4.92
CA PRO A 224 5.90 17.47 -3.48
C PRO A 224 4.90 16.55 -2.78
N ILE A 225 3.60 16.73 -3.02
CA ILE A 225 2.54 15.93 -2.42
C ILE A 225 2.60 14.48 -2.90
N ARG A 226 2.96 14.24 -4.17
CA ARG A 226 3.20 12.88 -4.70
C ARG A 226 4.30 12.13 -3.94
N ARG A 227 5.35 12.83 -3.50
CA ARG A 227 6.52 12.25 -2.85
C ARG A 227 6.28 11.97 -1.37
N SER A 228 5.69 12.90 -0.62
CA SER A 228 5.39 12.73 0.81
C SER A 228 4.10 11.93 1.01
N LEU A 229 2.97 12.62 1.11
CA LEU A 229 1.65 12.05 1.39
C LEU A 229 1.28 10.91 0.42
N GLY A 230 1.59 11.07 -0.87
CA GLY A 230 1.31 10.06 -1.89
C GLY A 230 2.07 8.74 -1.71
N THR A 231 3.16 8.72 -0.93
CA THR A 231 3.88 7.48 -0.60
C THR A 231 3.17 6.73 0.52
N ILE A 232 2.70 7.44 1.55
CA ILE A 232 1.90 6.85 2.64
C ILE A 232 0.56 6.34 2.11
N LEU A 233 -0.19 7.16 1.37
CA LEU A 233 -1.47 6.77 0.75
C LEU A 233 -1.38 5.42 0.03
N ARG A 234 -0.33 5.26 -0.78
CA ARG A 234 -0.15 4.04 -1.56
C ARG A 234 0.35 2.85 -0.74
N LEU A 235 1.06 3.04 0.37
CA LEU A 235 1.63 1.94 1.14
C LEU A 235 0.74 1.49 2.30
N VAL A 236 -0.09 2.37 2.87
CA VAL A 236 -0.96 2.05 4.03
C VAL A 236 -1.88 0.87 3.74
N SER A 237 -2.62 0.90 2.62
CA SER A 237 -3.56 -0.19 2.28
C SER A 237 -2.86 -1.53 2.02
N PRO A 238 -1.82 -1.63 1.17
CA PRO A 238 -1.13 -2.90 1.00
C PRO A 238 -0.55 -3.46 2.30
N ILE A 239 0.04 -2.61 3.16
CA ILE A 239 0.61 -3.05 4.43
C ILE A 239 -0.47 -3.62 5.36
N SER A 240 -1.65 -2.98 5.43
CA SER A 240 -2.73 -3.48 6.27
C SER A 240 -3.26 -4.83 5.79
N VAL A 241 -3.32 -5.04 4.47
CA VAL A 241 -3.67 -6.34 3.87
C VAL A 241 -2.64 -7.41 4.22
N ILE A 242 -1.34 -7.08 4.13
CA ILE A 242 -0.29 -8.05 4.45
C ILE A 242 -0.29 -8.38 5.94
N ALA A 243 -0.53 -7.40 6.82
CA ALA A 243 -0.70 -7.62 8.25
C ALA A 243 -1.86 -8.57 8.53
N PHE A 244 -2.98 -8.44 7.80
CA PHE A 244 -4.08 -9.41 7.86
C PHE A 244 -3.67 -10.79 7.37
N LEU A 245 -3.07 -10.90 6.17
CA LEU A 245 -2.64 -12.19 5.62
C LEU A 245 -1.61 -12.89 6.51
N SER A 246 -0.75 -12.15 7.22
CA SER A 246 0.23 -12.73 8.14
C SER A 246 -0.39 -13.43 9.37
N GLN A 247 -1.69 -13.21 9.61
CA GLN A 247 -2.46 -13.83 10.70
C GLN A 247 -3.30 -15.02 10.22
N ILE A 248 -3.41 -15.24 8.91
CA ILE A 248 -4.22 -16.32 8.32
C ILE A 248 -3.33 -17.48 7.94
N GLN A 249 -3.77 -18.70 8.22
CA GLN A 249 -3.07 -19.91 7.77
C GLN A 249 -3.24 -20.14 6.27
N PRO A 250 -2.15 -20.33 5.51
CA PRO A 250 -2.22 -20.75 4.11
C PRO A 250 -2.85 -22.14 3.96
N GLN A 251 -3.92 -22.25 3.16
CA GLN A 251 -4.67 -23.49 2.95
C GLN A 251 -4.08 -24.33 1.80
N GLN A 252 -2.94 -24.97 2.04
CA GLN A 252 -2.21 -25.74 1.01
C GLN A 252 -2.98 -26.96 0.47
N GLN A 253 -4.01 -27.41 1.18
CA GLN A 253 -4.91 -28.49 0.75
C GLN A 253 -5.61 -28.23 -0.60
N TYR A 254 -5.82 -26.96 -0.97
CA TYR A 254 -6.50 -26.59 -2.22
C TYR A 254 -5.53 -26.39 -3.39
N GLN A 255 -4.74 -27.41 -3.70
CA GLN A 255 -3.60 -27.33 -4.63
C GLN A 255 -3.96 -26.75 -6.01
N THR A 256 -5.10 -27.10 -6.61
CA THR A 256 -5.52 -26.55 -7.91
C THR A 256 -5.74 -25.04 -7.86
N LEU A 257 -6.38 -24.54 -6.80
CA LEU A 257 -6.60 -23.10 -6.61
C LEU A 257 -5.27 -22.39 -6.34
N THR A 258 -4.44 -22.96 -5.46
CA THR A 258 -3.12 -22.43 -5.12
C THR A 258 -2.23 -22.31 -6.35
N ASN A 259 -2.17 -23.35 -7.19
CA ASN A 259 -1.37 -23.35 -8.42
C ASN A 259 -1.86 -22.33 -9.45
N PHE A 260 -3.18 -22.18 -9.58
CA PHE A 260 -3.77 -21.16 -10.46
C PHE A 260 -3.40 -19.75 -10.00
N LEU A 261 -3.65 -19.43 -8.73
CA LEU A 261 -3.34 -18.12 -8.16
C LEU A 261 -1.83 -17.84 -8.14
N PHE A 262 -1.01 -18.85 -7.88
CA PHE A 262 0.45 -18.76 -7.97
C PHE A 262 0.88 -18.35 -9.38
N SER A 263 0.33 -18.98 -10.42
CA SER A 263 0.66 -18.68 -11.82
C SER A 263 0.27 -17.25 -12.19
N VAL A 264 -0.91 -16.79 -11.75
CA VAL A 264 -1.36 -15.41 -11.93
C VAL A 264 -0.40 -14.45 -11.20
N ALA A 265 -0.10 -14.72 -9.93
CA ALA A 265 0.80 -13.88 -9.13
C ALA A 265 2.21 -13.80 -9.72
N LEU A 266 2.71 -14.88 -10.34
CA LEU A 266 4.00 -14.92 -11.02
C LEU A 266 4.04 -14.02 -12.25
N ILE A 267 3.00 -14.07 -13.08
CA ILE A 267 2.87 -13.19 -14.27
C ILE A 267 2.80 -11.73 -13.83
N VAL A 268 1.99 -11.44 -12.81
CA VAL A 268 1.83 -10.10 -12.22
C VAL A 268 3.16 -9.58 -11.68
N ALA A 269 3.89 -10.41 -10.92
CA ALA A 269 5.16 -10.05 -10.33
C ALA A 269 6.20 -9.69 -11.40
N PHE A 270 6.37 -10.58 -12.37
CA PHE A 270 7.32 -10.39 -13.47
C PHE A 270 7.00 -9.16 -14.31
N TYR A 271 5.72 -8.97 -14.68
CA TYR A 271 5.28 -7.80 -15.44
C TYR A 271 5.57 -6.49 -14.69
N GLY A 272 5.28 -6.44 -13.38
CA GLY A 272 5.60 -5.29 -12.52
C GLY A 272 7.10 -4.98 -12.51
N ALA A 273 7.95 -5.99 -12.35
CA ALA A 273 9.41 -5.80 -12.34
C ALA A 273 9.95 -5.25 -13.69
N VAL A 274 9.48 -5.78 -14.82
CA VAL A 274 9.87 -5.31 -16.16
C VAL A 274 9.43 -3.86 -16.40
N LYS A 275 8.21 -3.49 -15.98
CA LYS A 275 7.73 -2.11 -16.09
C LYS A 275 8.45 -1.15 -15.14
N TRP A 276 8.81 -1.60 -13.94
CA TRP A 276 9.57 -0.82 -12.97
C TRP A 276 10.95 -0.40 -13.50
N ILE A 277 11.72 -1.34 -14.05
CA ILE A 277 13.04 -1.03 -14.64
C ILE A 277 12.90 -0.15 -15.89
N SER A 278 11.82 -0.32 -16.66
CA SER A 278 11.57 0.47 -17.88
C SER A 278 11.05 1.87 -17.60
N ALA A 279 10.59 2.16 -16.38
CA ALA A 279 10.06 3.47 -16.02
C ALA A 279 11.14 4.57 -16.14
N LYS A 280 10.72 5.75 -16.56
CA LYS A 280 11.59 6.94 -16.66
C LYS A 280 11.89 7.54 -15.28
N ASN A 281 10.95 7.43 -14.36
CA ASN A 281 11.00 8.06 -13.04
C ASN A 281 10.56 7.06 -11.96
N GLU A 282 11.13 7.18 -10.76
CA GLU A 282 10.72 6.37 -9.60
C GLU A 282 9.23 6.55 -9.26
N LEU A 283 8.70 7.76 -9.41
CA LEU A 283 7.29 8.05 -9.10
C LEU A 283 6.33 7.46 -10.14
N SER A 284 6.73 7.44 -11.42
CA SER A 284 5.96 6.78 -12.49
C SER A 284 6.06 5.26 -12.40
N GLY A 285 7.19 4.75 -11.90
CA GLY A 285 7.40 3.32 -11.67
C GLY A 285 6.68 2.78 -10.43
N ARG A 286 6.32 3.64 -9.47
CA ARG A 286 5.76 3.26 -8.16
C ARG A 286 4.64 2.21 -8.23
N PRO A 287 3.61 2.33 -9.09
CA PRO A 287 2.55 1.31 -9.18
C PRO A 287 3.10 -0.06 -9.58
N PHE A 288 4.09 -0.10 -10.47
CA PHE A 288 4.72 -1.35 -10.94
C PHE A 288 5.66 -1.98 -9.89
N TRP A 289 6.32 -1.15 -9.08
CA TRP A 289 7.04 -1.62 -7.89
C TRP A 289 6.08 -2.35 -6.96
N MET A 290 4.99 -1.69 -6.59
CA MET A 290 3.98 -2.27 -5.71
C MET A 290 3.37 -3.53 -6.30
N LEU A 291 2.99 -3.50 -7.58
CA LEU A 291 2.48 -4.65 -8.32
C LEU A 291 3.37 -5.87 -8.20
N SER A 292 4.68 -5.66 -8.37
CA SER A 292 5.64 -6.74 -8.33
C SER A 292 5.71 -7.37 -6.95
N PHE A 293 5.82 -6.54 -5.91
CA PHE A 293 5.84 -7.01 -4.53
C PHE A 293 4.53 -7.67 -4.11
N SER A 294 3.37 -7.15 -4.51
CA SER A 294 2.07 -7.79 -4.27
C SER A 294 2.03 -9.21 -4.84
N GLY A 295 2.50 -9.42 -6.07
CA GLY A 295 2.62 -10.74 -6.67
C GLY A 295 3.58 -11.66 -5.92
N LEU A 296 4.78 -11.17 -5.59
CA LEU A 296 5.78 -11.95 -4.84
C LEU A 296 5.33 -12.32 -3.42
N ILE A 297 4.61 -11.43 -2.74
CA ILE A 297 4.07 -11.67 -1.40
C ILE A 297 2.98 -12.74 -1.46
N LEU A 298 2.08 -12.67 -2.44
CA LEU A 298 1.06 -13.70 -2.64
C LEU A 298 1.69 -15.05 -2.95
N ILE A 299 2.73 -15.09 -3.77
CA ILE A 299 3.49 -16.32 -4.03
C ILE A 299 3.99 -16.93 -2.72
N HIS A 300 4.65 -16.15 -1.87
CA HIS A 300 5.18 -16.66 -0.60
C HIS A 300 4.06 -17.09 0.36
N PHE A 301 2.95 -16.35 0.41
CA PHE A 301 1.79 -16.72 1.20
C PHE A 301 1.19 -18.06 0.74
N LEU A 302 0.96 -18.22 -0.58
CA LEU A 302 0.42 -19.44 -1.19
C LEU A 302 1.33 -20.66 -0.98
N LEU A 303 2.65 -20.45 -0.95
CA LEU A 303 3.64 -21.48 -0.64
C LEU A 303 3.74 -21.82 0.87
N GLY A 304 2.92 -21.22 1.74
CA GLY A 304 2.98 -21.46 3.20
C GLY A 304 4.11 -20.70 3.91
N GLN A 305 4.78 -19.77 3.24
CA GLN A 305 5.99 -19.11 3.71
C GLN A 305 5.72 -17.67 4.15
N VAL A 306 5.01 -17.51 5.26
CA VAL A 306 4.63 -16.19 5.79
C VAL A 306 5.85 -15.31 6.09
N GLU A 307 6.97 -15.89 6.55
CA GLU A 307 8.20 -15.14 6.82
C GLU A 307 8.83 -14.53 5.56
N GLY A 308 8.70 -15.18 4.40
CA GLY A 308 9.16 -14.62 3.12
C GLY A 308 8.30 -13.44 2.68
N ALA A 309 6.98 -13.55 2.87
CA ALA A 309 6.04 -12.45 2.64
C ALA A 309 6.33 -11.23 3.53
N ILE A 310 6.64 -11.45 4.82
CA ILE A 310 7.06 -10.38 5.75
C ILE A 310 8.32 -9.68 5.24
N SER A 311 9.36 -10.44 4.86
CA SER A 311 10.61 -9.87 4.37
C SER A 311 10.48 -9.10 3.06
N LEU A 312 9.66 -9.58 2.12
CA LEU A 312 9.32 -8.82 0.91
C LEU A 312 8.60 -7.51 1.23
N SER A 313 7.79 -7.48 2.29
CA SER A 313 7.09 -6.28 2.75
C SER A 313 8.04 -5.26 3.38
N ILE A 314 9.04 -5.74 4.12
CA ILE A 314 10.14 -4.90 4.62
C ILE A 314 10.81 -4.18 3.44
N ILE A 315 11.15 -4.90 2.36
CA ILE A 315 11.74 -4.30 1.15
C ILE A 315 10.77 -3.33 0.50
N MET A 316 9.54 -3.76 0.22
CA MET A 316 8.54 -2.97 -0.50
C MET A 316 8.36 -1.60 0.15
N LEU A 317 8.30 -1.56 1.48
CA LEU A 317 8.05 -0.37 2.27
C LEU A 317 9.31 0.47 2.45
N THR A 318 10.45 -0.12 2.82
CA THR A 318 11.66 0.66 3.15
C THR A 318 12.44 1.09 1.91
N ALA A 319 12.72 0.20 0.95
CA ALA A 319 13.33 0.60 -0.32
C ALA A 319 12.37 1.45 -1.15
N GLY A 320 11.09 1.04 -1.24
CA GLY A 320 10.08 1.84 -1.93
C GLY A 320 9.94 3.22 -1.30
N GLY A 321 9.72 3.28 0.01
CA GLY A 321 9.64 4.52 0.78
C GLY A 321 10.87 5.40 0.59
N PHE A 322 12.07 4.84 0.71
CA PHE A 322 13.32 5.56 0.50
C PHE A 322 13.36 6.17 -0.88
N ILE A 323 13.18 5.38 -1.94
CA ILE A 323 13.36 5.88 -3.31
C ILE A 323 12.25 6.87 -3.71
N PHE A 324 11.04 6.70 -3.20
CA PHE A 324 9.92 7.60 -3.45
C PHE A 324 10.07 8.94 -2.72
N LEU A 325 10.70 8.95 -1.55
CA LEU A 325 11.06 10.16 -0.82
C LEU A 325 12.34 10.80 -1.35
N PHE A 326 13.20 10.02 -2.02
CA PHE A 326 14.50 10.46 -2.49
C PHE A 326 14.39 11.50 -3.63
N SER A 327 14.45 12.78 -3.25
CA SER A 327 14.43 13.94 -4.16
C SER A 327 15.77 14.63 -4.33
N TYR A 328 16.60 14.64 -3.29
CA TYR A 328 17.89 15.34 -3.29
C TYR A 328 19.06 14.34 -3.34
N SER A 329 19.86 14.41 -4.40
CA SER A 329 21.01 13.53 -4.59
C SER A 329 22.26 14.11 -3.90
N SER A 330 22.71 13.46 -2.84
CA SER A 330 24.03 13.68 -2.23
C SER A 330 24.79 12.35 -2.20
N ARG A 331 26.14 12.42 -2.11
CA ARG A 331 26.97 11.20 -1.97
C ARG A 331 26.59 10.39 -0.73
N VAL A 332 26.22 11.07 0.35
CA VAL A 332 25.73 10.44 1.59
C VAL A 332 24.44 9.68 1.33
N ASN A 333 23.45 10.31 0.71
CA ASN A 333 22.15 9.66 0.47
C ASN A 333 22.26 8.51 -0.55
N GLN A 334 23.13 8.63 -1.55
CA GLN A 334 23.43 7.51 -2.44
C GLN A 334 24.10 6.35 -1.69
N GLY A 335 25.05 6.64 -0.80
CA GLY A 335 25.67 5.65 0.08
C GLY A 335 24.65 4.94 0.98
N LEU A 336 23.71 5.69 1.57
CA LEU A 336 22.61 5.12 2.36
C LEU A 336 21.70 4.21 1.52
N ALA A 337 21.39 4.60 0.29
CA ALA A 337 20.60 3.80 -0.63
C ALA A 337 21.31 2.47 -1.00
N LEU A 338 22.63 2.51 -1.17
CA LEU A 338 23.45 1.32 -1.40
C LEU A 338 23.52 0.43 -0.16
N PHE A 339 23.70 1.01 1.03
CA PHE A 339 23.61 0.27 2.29
C PHE A 339 22.26 -0.42 2.45
N LEU A 340 21.17 0.27 2.12
CA LEU A 340 19.84 -0.31 2.11
C LEU A 340 19.74 -1.43 1.06
N SER A 341 20.34 -1.29 -0.12
CA SER A 341 20.32 -2.38 -1.12
C SER A 341 20.96 -3.68 -0.60
N LEU A 342 22.05 -3.58 0.18
CA LEU A 342 22.70 -4.74 0.80
C LEU A 342 21.79 -5.44 1.80
N ALA A 343 21.05 -4.67 2.61
CA ALA A 343 20.09 -5.21 3.57
C ALA A 343 18.93 -5.97 2.90
N LEU A 344 18.63 -5.62 1.63
CA LEU A 344 17.40 -6.04 0.96
C LEU A 344 17.61 -7.15 -0.08
N ILE A 345 18.83 -7.34 -0.60
CA ILE A 345 19.18 -8.48 -1.49
C ILE A 345 18.92 -9.85 -0.83
N GLY A 346 18.81 -9.88 0.50
CA GLY A 346 18.48 -11.08 1.26
C GLY A 346 19.69 -11.96 1.53
N LEU A 347 20.88 -11.37 1.69
CA LEU A 347 22.05 -12.11 2.17
C LEU A 347 21.75 -12.75 3.54
N PRO A 348 22.40 -13.87 3.90
CA PRO A 348 22.22 -14.45 5.23
C PRO A 348 22.52 -13.43 6.34
N PHE A 349 21.75 -13.51 7.43
CA PHE A 349 21.79 -12.56 8.55
C PHE A 349 21.34 -11.13 8.22
N THR A 350 20.75 -10.88 7.05
CA THR A 350 20.08 -9.60 6.74
C THR A 350 18.57 -9.66 7.03
N PRO A 351 17.91 -8.50 7.18
CA PRO A 351 16.47 -8.44 7.44
C PRO A 351 15.59 -9.12 6.37
N ALA A 352 16.11 -9.24 5.14
CA ALA A 352 15.41 -9.78 3.98
C ALA A 352 15.80 -11.23 3.63
N SER A 353 16.57 -11.91 4.48
CA SER A 353 17.10 -13.27 4.22
C SER A 353 16.03 -14.33 3.93
N SER A 354 14.89 -14.29 4.63
CA SER A 354 13.83 -15.30 4.52
C SER A 354 13.08 -15.31 3.17
N ILE A 355 13.37 -14.36 2.26
CA ILE A 355 12.82 -14.35 0.89
C ILE A 355 13.29 -15.56 0.10
N TRP A 356 14.47 -16.06 0.43
CA TRP A 356 15.09 -17.17 -0.28
C TRP A 356 14.75 -18.54 0.33
N ARG A 357 13.83 -18.60 1.29
CA ARG A 357 13.42 -19.86 1.92
C ARG A 357 12.75 -20.83 0.94
N SER A 358 12.02 -20.32 -0.06
CA SER A 358 11.42 -21.11 -1.15
C SER A 358 12.41 -21.54 -2.21
N VAL A 359 13.58 -20.92 -2.25
CA VAL A 359 14.61 -21.17 -3.27
C VAL A 359 15.36 -22.46 -2.95
N GLY A 360 14.87 -23.56 -3.50
CA GLY A 360 15.46 -24.89 -3.36
C GLY A 360 14.46 -26.02 -3.11
N GLN A 361 13.19 -25.71 -2.85
CA GLN A 361 12.12 -26.71 -2.73
C GLN A 361 11.65 -27.11 -4.14
N PRO A 362 11.71 -28.40 -4.51
CA PRO A 362 11.43 -28.85 -5.87
C PRO A 362 9.92 -28.88 -6.14
N GLN A 363 9.41 -27.89 -6.86
CA GLN A 363 8.09 -28.01 -7.49
C GLN A 363 8.08 -27.59 -8.96
N ASN A 364 8.86 -26.55 -9.34
CA ASN A 364 9.13 -26.23 -10.75
C ASN A 364 10.34 -25.28 -10.90
N TRP A 365 11.41 -25.75 -11.55
CA TRP A 365 12.63 -24.95 -11.80
C TRP A 365 12.37 -23.68 -12.63
N VAL A 366 11.34 -23.70 -13.49
CA VAL A 366 10.98 -22.55 -14.33
C VAL A 366 10.39 -21.43 -13.48
N SER A 367 9.42 -21.75 -12.63
CA SER A 367 8.81 -20.76 -11.71
C SER A 367 9.85 -20.15 -10.79
N PHE A 368 10.78 -20.97 -10.31
CA PHE A 368 11.91 -20.54 -9.52
C PHE A 368 12.82 -19.53 -10.26
N ALA A 369 13.22 -19.85 -11.49
CA ALA A 369 14.02 -18.94 -12.31
C ALA A 369 13.30 -17.60 -12.54
N ILE A 370 11.99 -17.63 -12.78
CA ILE A 370 11.19 -16.41 -12.97
C ILE A 370 11.18 -15.56 -11.70
N VAL A 371 11.03 -16.16 -10.51
CA VAL A 371 11.07 -15.42 -9.22
C VAL A 371 12.43 -14.76 -9.01
N ILE A 372 13.54 -15.48 -9.21
CA ILE A 372 14.88 -14.89 -9.10
C ILE A 372 15.04 -13.73 -10.07
N ILE A 373 14.72 -13.94 -11.34
CA ILE A 373 14.84 -12.89 -12.36
C ILE A 373 13.98 -11.68 -11.98
N THR A 374 12.76 -11.89 -11.49
CA THR A 374 11.86 -10.82 -11.02
C THR A 374 12.50 -10.00 -9.91
N ILE A 375 13.05 -10.65 -8.88
CA ILE A 375 13.73 -9.98 -7.77
C ILE A 375 14.98 -9.24 -8.25
N SER A 376 15.80 -9.85 -9.12
CA SER A 376 16.97 -9.21 -9.71
C SER A 376 16.60 -7.95 -10.51
N LEU A 377 15.53 -8.00 -11.30
CA LEU A 377 15.03 -6.85 -12.07
C LEU A 377 14.54 -5.72 -11.14
N LEU A 378 13.91 -6.04 -10.01
CA LEU A 378 13.50 -5.04 -9.02
C LEU A 378 14.70 -4.31 -8.42
N PHE A 379 15.74 -5.05 -8.01
CA PHE A 379 16.96 -4.46 -7.48
C PHE A 379 17.74 -3.67 -8.53
N LEU A 380 17.82 -4.17 -9.75
CA LEU A 380 18.45 -3.43 -10.84
C LEU A 380 17.72 -2.12 -11.13
N GLY A 381 16.38 -2.13 -11.14
CA GLY A 381 15.57 -0.93 -11.26
C GLY A 381 15.77 0.03 -10.08
N PHE A 382 15.89 -0.48 -8.86
CA PHE A 382 16.20 0.32 -7.67
C PHE A 382 17.55 1.03 -7.80
N ILE A 383 18.61 0.30 -8.16
CA ILE A 383 19.96 0.86 -8.42
C ILE A 383 19.91 1.90 -9.53
N LYS A 384 19.24 1.60 -10.66
CA LYS A 384 19.06 2.54 -11.78
C LYS A 384 18.44 3.86 -11.30
N HIS A 385 17.37 3.80 -10.51
CA HIS A 385 16.68 4.99 -10.02
C HIS A 385 17.46 5.74 -8.94
N ILE A 386 18.35 5.09 -8.19
CA ILE A 386 19.26 5.78 -7.24
C ILE A 386 20.21 6.72 -8.00
N PHE A 387 20.88 6.20 -9.03
CA PHE A 387 21.91 6.94 -9.79
C PHE A 387 21.35 7.89 -10.84
N ARG A 388 20.02 7.99 -10.97
CA ARG A 388 19.37 8.97 -11.84
C ARG A 388 19.71 10.39 -11.40
N GLU A 389 20.15 11.23 -12.34
CA GLU A 389 20.32 12.66 -12.12
C GLU A 389 18.97 13.31 -11.78
N ARG A 390 18.97 14.21 -10.80
CA ARG A 390 17.76 14.88 -10.30
C ARG A 390 18.01 16.38 -10.29
N ASP A 391 17.04 17.14 -10.77
CA ASP A 391 17.10 18.60 -10.79
C ASP A 391 17.14 19.13 -9.35
N GLN A 392 18.27 19.73 -8.98
CA GLN A 392 18.45 20.42 -7.72
C GLN A 392 17.90 21.84 -7.86
N THR A 393 16.59 22.00 -7.70
CA THR A 393 16.00 23.34 -7.71
C THR A 393 16.43 24.09 -6.45
N SER A 394 17.22 25.15 -6.65
CA SER A 394 17.76 26.13 -5.68
C SER A 394 18.62 25.57 -4.53
N PRO A 395 19.66 26.30 -4.09
CA PRO A 395 20.40 25.94 -2.88
C PRO A 395 19.43 25.84 -1.70
N LYS A 396 19.54 24.74 -0.95
CA LYS A 396 18.75 24.51 0.27
C LYS A 396 19.60 24.79 1.49
N GLU A 397 19.00 25.36 2.53
CA GLU A 397 19.68 25.65 3.79
C GLU A 397 20.20 24.38 4.46
N SER A 398 21.34 24.47 5.15
CA SER A 398 22.05 23.31 5.71
C SER A 398 21.21 22.50 6.69
N TRP A 399 20.38 23.14 7.52
CA TRP A 399 19.51 22.44 8.47
C TRP A 399 18.42 21.63 7.75
N MET A 400 17.88 22.12 6.62
CA MET A 400 16.90 21.36 5.82
C MET A 400 17.53 20.09 5.25
N GLN A 401 18.77 20.21 4.73
CA GLN A 401 19.51 19.06 4.21
C GLN A 401 19.85 18.04 5.31
N PHE A 402 20.19 18.52 6.51
CA PHE A 402 20.47 17.69 7.68
C PHE A 402 19.25 16.83 8.03
N PHE A 403 18.09 17.45 8.29
CA PHE A 403 16.88 16.70 8.67
C PHE A 403 16.38 15.79 7.55
N TYR A 404 16.48 16.22 6.29
CA TYR A 404 16.20 15.35 5.15
C TYR A 404 17.05 14.07 5.17
N THR A 405 18.36 14.22 5.40
CA THR A 405 19.29 13.09 5.48
C THR A 405 18.99 12.21 6.70
N VAL A 406 18.72 12.81 7.86
CA VAL A 406 18.32 12.07 9.07
C VAL A 406 17.06 11.25 8.84
N GLY A 407 16.05 11.79 8.15
CA GLY A 407 14.84 11.05 7.81
C GLY A 407 15.12 9.81 6.95
N LEU A 408 16.03 9.93 5.97
CA LEU A 408 16.46 8.81 5.14
C LEU A 408 17.32 7.79 5.91
N ILE A 409 18.16 8.25 6.85
CA ILE A 409 18.94 7.37 7.75
C ILE A 409 17.99 6.54 8.60
N LEU A 410 17.03 7.16 9.27
CA LEU A 410 16.07 6.46 10.14
C LEU A 410 15.26 5.42 9.35
N LEU A 411 14.83 5.76 8.14
CA LEU A 411 14.14 4.81 7.26
C LEU A 411 15.06 3.65 6.85
N SER A 412 16.32 3.92 6.55
CA SER A 412 17.30 2.90 6.14
C SER A 412 17.74 1.96 7.27
N ILE A 413 17.74 2.46 8.52
CA ILE A 413 18.08 1.68 9.71
C ILE A 413 16.86 0.84 10.18
N SER A 414 15.64 1.26 9.86
CA SER A 414 14.42 0.57 10.35
C SER A 414 14.37 -0.95 10.06
N PRO A 415 14.78 -1.49 8.89
CA PRO A 415 14.86 -2.95 8.71
C PRO A 415 15.82 -3.64 9.68
N TRP A 416 16.95 -3.00 9.98
CA TRP A 416 17.97 -3.55 10.88
C TRP A 416 17.50 -3.57 12.34
N ILE A 417 16.67 -2.61 12.74
CA ILE A 417 16.04 -2.64 14.07
C ILE A 417 15.11 -3.85 14.16
N THR A 418 14.34 -4.18 13.10
CA THR A 418 13.48 -5.38 13.11
C THR A 418 14.29 -6.68 13.19
N LEU A 419 15.52 -6.69 12.68
CA LEU A 419 16.40 -7.85 12.72
C LEU A 419 16.78 -8.25 14.15
N ILE A 420 16.92 -7.29 15.08
CA ILE A 420 17.31 -7.56 16.48
C ILE A 420 16.42 -8.64 17.11
N TRP A 421 15.10 -8.55 16.91
CA TRP A 421 14.15 -9.53 17.45
C TRP A 421 13.88 -10.71 16.52
N ARG A 422 14.11 -10.57 15.20
CA ARG A 422 13.93 -11.65 14.22
C ARG A 422 15.17 -12.56 14.09
N PHE A 423 16.27 -12.21 14.74
CA PHE A 423 17.55 -12.92 14.60
C PHE A 423 17.46 -14.44 14.85
N PRO A 424 16.70 -14.95 15.85
CA PRO A 424 16.58 -16.40 16.05
C PRO A 424 15.96 -17.14 14.86
N ILE A 425 14.93 -16.56 14.25
CA ILE A 425 14.22 -17.10 13.08
C ILE A 425 15.12 -17.03 11.85
N ILE A 426 15.85 -15.94 11.68
CA ILE A 426 16.74 -15.74 10.52
C ILE A 426 17.97 -16.65 10.59
N ARG A 427 18.50 -16.91 11.80
CA ARG A 427 19.68 -17.75 11.99
C ARG A 427 19.44 -19.20 11.56
N SER A 428 18.21 -19.72 11.69
CA SER A 428 17.87 -21.08 11.25
C SER A 428 17.66 -21.18 9.72
N GLU A 429 17.65 -20.05 9.00
CA GLU A 429 17.26 -19.97 7.58
C GLU A 429 18.41 -19.46 6.70
N VAL A 430 19.57 -20.13 6.76
CA VAL A 430 20.76 -19.74 5.99
C VAL A 430 20.72 -20.30 4.57
N ASN A 431 20.54 -19.44 3.56
CA ASN A 431 20.67 -19.78 2.14
C ASN A 431 21.63 -18.80 1.44
N TRP A 432 22.81 -19.29 1.05
CA TRP A 432 23.82 -18.49 0.32
C TRP A 432 23.64 -18.54 -1.20
N ILE A 433 22.99 -19.59 -1.72
CA ILE A 433 22.93 -19.85 -3.17
C ILE A 433 22.04 -18.81 -3.85
N ALA A 434 20.84 -18.55 -3.32
CA ALA A 434 19.89 -17.63 -3.94
C ALA A 434 20.38 -16.17 -3.97
N PRO A 435 20.93 -15.61 -2.88
CA PRO A 435 21.47 -14.25 -2.91
C PRO A 435 22.65 -14.10 -3.88
N ILE A 436 23.56 -15.07 -3.94
CA ILE A 436 24.72 -15.05 -4.84
C ILE A 436 24.25 -15.15 -6.30
N THR A 437 23.30 -16.02 -6.60
CA THR A 437 22.71 -16.10 -7.95
C THR A 437 21.99 -14.81 -8.34
N CYS A 438 21.26 -14.19 -7.41
CA CYS A 438 20.65 -12.87 -7.65
C CYS A 438 21.71 -11.79 -7.94
N LEU A 439 22.79 -11.73 -7.14
CA LEU A 439 23.89 -10.78 -7.32
C LEU A 439 24.62 -10.97 -8.66
N THR A 440 24.89 -12.21 -9.03
CA THR A 440 25.55 -12.53 -10.32
C THR A 440 24.67 -12.12 -11.50
N ILE A 441 23.36 -12.38 -11.45
CA ILE A 441 22.41 -11.93 -12.47
C ILE A 441 22.39 -10.40 -12.57
N ILE A 442 22.34 -9.69 -11.43
CA ILE A 442 22.39 -8.22 -11.42
C ILE A 442 23.70 -7.73 -12.05
N ALA A 443 24.85 -8.31 -11.68
CA ALA A 443 26.15 -7.93 -12.22
C ALA A 443 26.21 -8.14 -13.75
N ILE A 444 25.74 -9.30 -14.24
CA ILE A 444 25.65 -9.60 -15.68
C ILE A 444 24.76 -8.56 -16.38
N MET A 445 23.56 -8.29 -15.85
CA MET A 445 22.64 -7.31 -16.44
C MET A 445 23.26 -5.91 -16.50
N VAL A 446 23.93 -5.45 -15.43
CA VAL A 446 24.61 -4.15 -15.40
C VAL A 446 25.69 -4.06 -16.47
N VAL A 447 26.52 -5.10 -16.63
CA VAL A 447 27.56 -5.16 -17.66
C VAL A 447 26.96 -5.10 -19.06
N LEU A 448 25.89 -5.86 -19.32
CA LEU A 448 25.20 -5.88 -20.61
C LEU A 448 24.58 -4.52 -20.94
N PHE A 449 23.96 -3.84 -19.97
CA PHE A 449 23.40 -2.50 -20.14
C PHE A 449 24.47 -1.43 -20.40
N ARG A 450 25.60 -1.47 -19.66
CA ARG A 450 26.67 -0.47 -19.81
C ARG A 450 27.42 -0.58 -21.14
N ARG A 451 27.69 -1.80 -21.61
CA ARG A 451 28.49 -2.01 -22.82
C ARG A 451 27.70 -1.82 -24.13
N LYS A 452 26.41 -1.44 -24.07
CA LYS A 452 25.46 -1.49 -25.21
C LYS A 452 25.48 -2.85 -25.96
N ILE A 453 25.99 -3.89 -25.32
CA ILE A 453 26.02 -5.26 -25.85
C ILE A 453 24.59 -5.75 -26.04
N TRP A 454 23.67 -5.31 -25.18
CA TRP A 454 22.25 -5.58 -25.31
C TRP A 454 21.69 -5.08 -26.66
N ASP A 455 22.05 -3.87 -27.09
CA ASP A 455 21.61 -3.31 -28.37
C ASP A 455 22.18 -4.11 -29.55
N TRP A 456 23.44 -4.54 -29.45
CA TRP A 456 24.09 -5.40 -30.44
C TRP A 456 23.48 -6.81 -30.50
N LEU A 457 23.11 -7.39 -29.35
CA LEU A 457 22.45 -8.70 -29.28
C LEU A 457 21.02 -8.67 -29.83
N ILE A 458 20.22 -7.62 -29.53
CA ILE A 458 18.87 -7.46 -30.09
C ILE A 458 18.90 -7.33 -31.61
N GLN A 459 19.96 -6.74 -32.17
CA GLN A 459 20.05 -6.55 -33.63
C GLN A 459 20.28 -7.88 -34.39
N LYS A 460 20.69 -8.96 -33.72
CA LYS A 460 20.83 -10.27 -34.37
C LYS A 460 19.45 -10.86 -34.71
N GLN A 461 19.29 -11.26 -35.97
CA GLN A 461 18.03 -11.76 -36.53
C GLN A 461 17.47 -12.99 -35.78
N ALA A 462 18.33 -13.88 -35.29
CA ALA A 462 17.94 -15.03 -34.48
C ALA A 462 17.31 -14.63 -33.13
N VAL A 463 17.86 -13.60 -32.49
CA VAL A 463 17.37 -13.06 -31.22
C VAL A 463 16.05 -12.33 -31.44
N GLN A 464 15.92 -11.57 -32.54
CA GLN A 464 14.66 -10.91 -32.89
C GLN A 464 13.51 -11.89 -33.07
N ARG A 465 13.74 -13.03 -33.77
CA ARG A 465 12.73 -14.08 -33.94
C ARG A 465 12.27 -14.66 -32.60
N LEU A 466 13.18 -14.83 -31.65
CA LEU A 466 12.86 -15.32 -30.31
C LEU A 466 12.06 -14.32 -29.47
N PHE A 467 12.24 -13.00 -29.71
CA PHE A 467 11.52 -11.93 -29.01
C PHE A 467 10.14 -11.58 -29.62
N ILE A 468 9.81 -12.04 -30.83
CA ILE A 468 8.47 -11.82 -31.44
C ILE A 468 7.33 -12.26 -30.51
N PRO A 469 7.30 -13.52 -29.99
CA PRO A 469 6.24 -13.95 -29.09
C PRO A 469 6.21 -13.12 -27.80
N PHE A 470 7.38 -12.76 -27.24
CA PHE A 470 7.46 -11.92 -26.05
C PHE A 470 6.93 -10.50 -26.26
N LYS A 471 7.16 -9.91 -27.44
CA LYS A 471 6.59 -8.59 -27.79
C LYS A 471 5.06 -8.65 -27.91
N LEU A 472 4.53 -9.73 -28.49
CA LEU A 472 3.08 -9.94 -28.61
C LEU A 472 2.42 -10.16 -27.25
N VAL A 473 2.98 -11.06 -26.43
CA VAL A 473 2.56 -11.29 -25.04
C VAL A 473 2.68 -10.00 -24.23
N GLY A 474 3.78 -9.26 -24.37
CA GLY A 474 3.97 -7.97 -23.71
C GLY A 474 2.91 -6.94 -24.11
N LYS A 475 2.48 -6.91 -25.37
CA LYS A 475 1.39 -6.03 -25.83
C LYS A 475 0.05 -6.44 -25.22
N ILE A 476 -0.26 -7.75 -25.21
CA ILE A 476 -1.48 -8.29 -24.59
C ILE A 476 -1.51 -7.99 -23.09
N LEU A 477 -0.42 -8.29 -22.39
CA LEU A 477 -0.28 -7.98 -20.95
C LEU A 477 -0.38 -6.49 -20.68
N ASN A 478 0.19 -5.64 -21.55
CA ASN A 478 0.08 -4.20 -21.40
C ASN A 478 -1.38 -3.73 -21.53
N VAL A 479 -2.15 -4.25 -22.50
CA VAL A 479 -3.59 -3.93 -22.65
C VAL A 479 -4.39 -4.46 -21.45
N PHE A 480 -4.12 -5.70 -21.03
CA PHE A 480 -4.80 -6.33 -19.90
C PHE A 480 -4.55 -5.59 -18.58
N PHE A 481 -3.29 -5.30 -18.28
CA PHE A 481 -2.87 -4.56 -17.08
C PHE A 481 -3.04 -3.04 -17.20
N GLN A 482 -3.38 -2.50 -18.38
CA GLN A 482 -3.87 -1.12 -18.48
C GLN A 482 -5.26 -0.96 -17.88
N PHE A 483 -6.00 -2.08 -17.67
CA PHE A 483 -7.34 -2.14 -17.06
C PHE A 483 -8.41 -1.29 -17.76
N GLU A 484 -8.16 -0.77 -18.96
CA GLU A 484 -9.14 0.00 -19.73
C GLU A 484 -10.44 -0.80 -19.95
N TRP A 485 -10.33 -2.12 -20.14
CA TRP A 485 -11.48 -3.02 -20.27
C TRP A 485 -12.32 -3.07 -18.98
N PHE A 486 -11.67 -3.18 -17.82
CA PHE A 486 -12.33 -3.23 -16.52
C PHE A 486 -12.95 -1.88 -16.17
N PHE A 487 -12.30 -0.78 -16.56
CA PHE A 487 -12.86 0.56 -16.39
C PHE A 487 -14.06 0.80 -17.28
N THR A 488 -14.02 0.32 -18.52
CA THR A 488 -15.18 0.36 -19.40
C THR A 488 -16.34 -0.45 -18.82
N PHE A 489 -16.04 -1.62 -18.24
CA PHE A 489 -17.04 -2.44 -17.56
C PHE A 489 -17.65 -1.77 -16.31
N LEU A 490 -16.83 -1.17 -15.45
CA LEU A 490 -17.33 -0.43 -14.27
C LEU A 490 -18.13 0.81 -14.66
N ARG A 491 -17.72 1.54 -15.70
CA ARG A 491 -18.52 2.65 -16.24
C ARG A 491 -19.85 2.16 -16.77
N PHE A 492 -19.85 1.05 -17.50
CA PHE A 492 -21.08 0.41 -17.96
C PHE A 492 -22.02 0.09 -16.79
N LEU A 493 -21.50 -0.50 -15.70
CA LEU A 493 -22.29 -0.76 -14.49
C LEU A 493 -22.80 0.54 -13.85
N PHE A 494 -21.94 1.55 -13.69
CA PHE A 494 -22.34 2.84 -13.13
C PHE A 494 -23.42 3.51 -13.97
N ASP A 495 -23.27 3.51 -15.30
CA ASP A 495 -24.26 4.06 -16.22
C ASP A 495 -25.59 3.29 -16.13
N LEU A 496 -25.54 1.96 -16.02
CA LEU A 496 -26.70 1.10 -15.80
C LEU A 496 -27.46 1.47 -14.53
N PHE A 497 -26.76 1.69 -13.41
CA PHE A 497 -27.38 2.13 -12.14
C PHE A 497 -27.77 3.61 -12.12
N SER A 498 -27.11 4.45 -12.92
CA SER A 498 -27.44 5.88 -13.01
C SER A 498 -28.72 6.15 -13.80
N LYS A 499 -29.09 5.26 -14.73
CA LYS A 499 -30.33 5.38 -15.53
C LYS A 499 -31.59 5.48 -14.69
N PRO A 500 -31.87 4.59 -13.72
CA PRO A 500 -33.06 4.73 -12.86
C PRO A 500 -32.98 5.97 -11.99
N LEU A 501 -31.80 6.32 -11.46
CA LEU A 501 -31.60 7.55 -10.69
C LEU A 501 -31.91 8.80 -11.51
N LYS A 502 -31.42 8.90 -12.75
CA LYS A 502 -31.72 9.98 -13.69
C LYS A 502 -33.20 10.00 -14.08
N PHE A 503 -33.84 8.83 -14.19
CA PHE A 503 -35.28 8.75 -14.38
C PHE A 503 -36.03 9.37 -13.19
N PHE A 504 -35.68 9.03 -11.95
CA PHE A 504 -36.29 9.62 -10.76
C PHE A 504 -35.99 11.12 -10.61
N VAL A 505 -34.76 11.55 -10.90
CA VAL A 505 -34.39 12.98 -10.90
C VAL A 505 -35.18 13.73 -11.97
N ASN A 506 -35.28 13.21 -13.19
CA ASN A 506 -36.07 13.85 -14.25
C ASN A 506 -37.59 13.81 -13.95
N LEU A 507 -38.07 12.80 -13.22
CA LEU A 507 -39.45 12.74 -12.76
C LEU A 507 -39.75 13.77 -11.67
N LEU A 508 -38.78 14.05 -10.80
CA LEU A 508 -38.90 14.98 -9.66
C LEU A 508 -38.52 16.43 -9.99
N GLU A 509 -37.55 16.66 -10.87
CA GLU A 509 -37.06 18.00 -11.26
C GLU A 509 -37.54 18.43 -12.66
N GLY A 510 -38.02 17.51 -13.50
CA GLY A 510 -38.55 17.81 -14.84
C GLY A 510 -40.05 18.11 -14.84
N ASP A 511 -40.72 17.88 -15.97
CA ASP A 511 -42.15 18.16 -16.17
C ASP A 511 -43.07 17.43 -15.15
N GLY A 512 -42.63 16.27 -14.66
CA GLY A 512 -43.31 15.53 -13.59
C GLY A 512 -43.23 16.23 -12.23
N GLY A 513 -42.13 16.92 -11.94
CA GLY A 513 -41.94 17.70 -10.71
C GLY A 513 -42.89 18.90 -10.64
N LEU A 514 -43.10 19.55 -11.79
CA LEU A 514 -44.10 20.61 -11.94
C LEU A 514 -45.52 20.10 -11.68
N LEU A 515 -45.89 18.94 -12.23
CA LEU A 515 -47.18 18.29 -11.95
C LEU A 515 -47.34 17.92 -10.47
N TRP A 516 -46.31 17.36 -9.84
CA TRP A 516 -46.34 17.08 -8.40
C TRP A 516 -46.44 18.34 -7.55
N ALA A 517 -45.74 19.41 -7.92
CA ALA A 517 -45.85 20.70 -7.24
C ALA A 517 -47.27 21.26 -7.34
N PHE A 518 -47.93 21.15 -8.51
CA PHE A 518 -49.33 21.53 -8.67
C PHE A 518 -50.28 20.63 -7.88
N VAL A 519 -50.04 19.32 -7.80
CA VAL A 519 -50.82 18.40 -6.97
C VAL A 519 -50.69 18.77 -5.49
N PHE A 520 -49.48 19.01 -4.99
CA PHE A 520 -49.26 19.45 -3.61
C PHE A 520 -49.91 20.80 -3.33
N LEU A 521 -49.82 21.75 -4.27
CA LEU A 521 -50.45 23.06 -4.15
C LEU A 521 -51.98 22.95 -4.15
N ALA A 522 -52.55 22.10 -5.01
CA ALA A 522 -53.99 21.83 -5.04
C ALA A 522 -54.45 21.13 -3.75
N LEU A 523 -53.65 20.21 -3.21
CA LEU A 523 -53.97 19.46 -1.99
C LEU A 523 -53.87 20.37 -0.75
N ILE A 524 -52.84 21.21 -0.67
CA ILE A 524 -52.70 22.25 0.36
C ILE A 524 -53.83 23.27 0.25
N SER A 525 -54.16 23.71 -0.97
CA SER A 525 -55.28 24.63 -1.21
C SER A 525 -56.62 23.98 -0.84
N SER A 526 -56.80 22.68 -1.10
CA SER A 526 -58.03 21.95 -0.73
C SER A 526 -58.17 21.80 0.77
N ILE A 527 -57.06 21.61 1.51
CA ILE A 527 -57.08 21.56 2.97
C ILE A 527 -57.36 22.96 3.54
N LEU A 528 -56.66 23.99 3.04
CA LEU A 528 -56.87 25.38 3.47
C LEU A 528 -58.27 25.89 3.17
N ILE A 529 -58.85 25.54 2.01
CA ILE A 529 -60.22 25.93 1.65
C ILE A 529 -61.24 25.07 2.43
N GLY A 530 -60.91 23.81 2.72
CA GLY A 530 -61.72 22.92 3.55
C GLY A 530 -61.90 23.40 5.00
N ASP A 531 -60.92 24.14 5.54
CA ASP A 531 -61.00 24.75 6.87
C ASP A 531 -61.68 26.15 6.88
N ILE A 532 -62.00 26.71 5.70
CA ILE A 532 -62.55 28.08 5.55
C ILE A 532 -64.07 28.09 5.24
N LEU A 533 -64.69 26.93 5.03
CA LEU A 533 -66.15 26.81 4.89
C LEU A 533 -66.70 25.90 6.00
N PRO A 534 -67.71 26.34 6.79
CA PRO A 534 -68.33 25.56 7.85
C PRO A 534 -69.10 24.33 7.35
#